data_AF-A0A1I4W750-F1
#
_entry.id   AF-A0A1I4W750-F1
#
_cell.length_a   1.000
_cell.length_b   1.000
_cell.length_c   1.000
_cell.angle_alpha   90.00
_cell.angle_beta   90.00
_cell.angle_gamma   90.00
#
_symmetry.space_group_name_H-M   'P 1'
#
loop_
_entity.id
_entity.type
_entity.pdbx_description
1 polymer ?
#
loop_
_entity_poly.entity_id
_entity_poly.type
_entity_poly.pdbx_seq_one_letter_code
_entity_poly.pdbx_strand_id
1 'polypeptide(L)'
;MKVSGIFAVILTITLFSCHQKEEKKPVITDLLTDDFDYTKDAVFDSLNVPQHLRKIVKDISSLNIYETEQGGKGATDTPANFRNFKKLYKAASEQELLALTDNKNSVLAVYASIGLSEKDNQYTIPVFQKMLNRRGTVHIQNGCILSNDHPAEPVYWAQYYKLKPEELNSDQDLKQLDSMILFMPESSELILTTALRNRIFSDGLKKQIAKQAFENHRQPALKYLNSWHKKEYADLLQKELANLY
;
A
#
# COMPACT_ATOMS: atom_id res chain seq x y z
N MET A 1 -66.23 25.59 -65.22
CA MET A 1 -66.47 24.27 -64.60
C MET A 1 -66.03 24.32 -63.15
N LYS A 2 -66.72 23.54 -62.31
CA LYS A 2 -67.04 23.78 -60.90
C LYS A 2 -65.84 23.91 -59.95
N VAL A 3 -65.97 24.92 -59.11
CA VAL A 3 -65.38 25.08 -57.77
C VAL A 3 -65.95 24.01 -56.82
N SER A 4 -65.09 23.40 -56.02
CA SER A 4 -65.36 22.86 -54.68
C SER A 4 -64.02 22.34 -54.13
N GLY A 5 -63.53 22.63 -52.94
CA GLY A 5 -64.05 23.37 -51.80
C GLY A 5 -63.17 23.03 -50.58
N ILE A 6 -63.37 23.82 -49.52
CA ILE A 6 -63.29 23.40 -48.10
C ILE A 6 -61.91 23.40 -47.43
N PHE A 7 -61.68 24.50 -46.69
CA PHE A 7 -61.27 24.58 -45.27
C PHE A 7 -60.86 23.26 -44.56
N ALA A 8 -59.64 23.21 -44.03
CA ALA A 8 -59.32 22.56 -42.74
C ALA A 8 -57.91 22.98 -42.28
N VAL A 9 -57.81 23.92 -41.34
CA VAL A 9 -57.42 23.68 -39.93
C VAL A 9 -55.96 23.23 -39.75
N ILE A 10 -55.18 24.20 -39.27
CA ILE A 10 -53.86 24.06 -38.66
C ILE A 10 -53.96 23.11 -37.45
N LEU A 11 -53.19 22.01 -37.47
CA LEU A 11 -52.83 21.30 -36.25
C LEU A 11 -51.36 20.90 -36.32
N THR A 12 -50.50 21.77 -35.79
CA THR A 12 -49.09 21.48 -35.51
C THR A 12 -49.02 20.46 -34.38
N ILE A 13 -48.93 19.17 -34.70
CA ILE A 13 -48.52 18.15 -33.74
C ILE A 13 -46.99 18.19 -33.70
N THR A 14 -46.43 19.02 -32.84
CA THR A 14 -45.04 18.89 -32.42
C THR A 14 -44.92 17.58 -31.64
N LEU A 15 -44.41 16.54 -32.30
CA LEU A 15 -43.92 15.34 -31.64
C LEU A 15 -42.70 15.75 -30.80
N PHE A 16 -42.96 16.22 -29.58
CA PHE A 16 -42.00 16.17 -28.49
C PHE A 16 -41.69 14.69 -28.28
N SER A 17 -40.64 14.22 -28.94
CA SER A 17 -39.99 12.96 -28.60
C SER A 17 -39.35 13.17 -27.23
N CYS A 18 -40.14 12.96 -26.17
CA CYS A 18 -39.64 12.68 -24.84
C CYS A 18 -38.80 11.41 -24.94
N HIS A 19 -37.50 11.55 -25.19
CA HIS A 19 -36.54 10.62 -24.62
C HIS A 19 -36.64 10.78 -23.10
N GLN A 20 -37.57 10.04 -22.49
CA GLN A 20 -37.41 9.65 -21.11
C GLN A 20 -36.04 8.97 -21.04
N LYS A 21 -35.05 9.67 -20.46
CA LYS A 21 -33.89 9.00 -19.90
C LYS A 21 -34.47 7.96 -18.97
N GLU A 22 -34.37 6.69 -19.35
CA GLU A 22 -34.52 5.61 -18.39
C GLU A 22 -33.45 5.86 -17.34
N GLU A 23 -33.87 6.38 -16.18
CA GLU A 23 -33.07 6.33 -14.98
C GLU A 23 -32.87 4.85 -14.69
N LYS A 24 -31.71 4.32 -15.13
CA LYS A 24 -31.25 3.01 -14.72
C LYS A 24 -31.19 3.05 -13.20
N LYS A 25 -32.18 2.41 -12.55
CA LYS A 25 -32.13 2.18 -11.11
C LYS A 25 -30.80 1.47 -10.84
N PRO A 26 -29.96 1.99 -9.94
CA PRO A 26 -28.67 1.38 -9.66
C PRO A 26 -28.91 -0.07 -9.27
N VAL A 27 -28.28 -0.98 -10.00
CA VAL A 27 -28.33 -2.41 -9.63
C VAL A 27 -27.56 -2.52 -8.33
N ILE A 28 -28.00 -3.37 -7.39
CA ILE A 28 -27.35 -3.52 -6.07
C ILE A 28 -25.83 -3.75 -6.22
N THR A 29 -25.38 -4.40 -7.28
CA THR A 29 -23.96 -4.55 -7.62
C THR A 29 -23.23 -3.23 -7.79
N ASP A 30 -23.84 -2.21 -8.39
CA ASP A 30 -23.22 -0.89 -8.59
C ASP A 30 -23.05 -0.13 -7.27
N LEU A 31 -23.87 -0.45 -6.26
CA LEU A 31 -23.75 0.06 -4.89
C LEU A 31 -22.73 -0.73 -4.04
N LEU A 32 -22.30 -1.89 -4.51
CA LEU A 32 -21.35 -2.79 -3.84
C LEU A 32 -19.98 -2.82 -4.52
N THR A 33 -19.83 -2.17 -5.67
CA THR A 33 -18.55 -1.97 -6.34
C THR A 33 -17.94 -0.66 -5.89
N ASP A 34 -16.88 -0.75 -5.08
CA ASP A 34 -16.01 0.39 -4.82
C ASP A 34 -15.24 0.73 -6.10
N ASP A 35 -15.35 1.98 -6.55
CA ASP A 35 -14.54 2.53 -7.65
C ASP A 35 -13.18 2.98 -7.11
N PHE A 36 -12.21 2.06 -7.18
CA PHE A 36 -10.85 2.28 -6.71
C PHE A 36 -10.03 3.09 -7.72
N ASP A 37 -10.30 4.39 -7.83
CA ASP A 37 -9.49 5.30 -8.65
C ASP A 37 -8.34 5.93 -7.84
N TYR A 38 -7.21 5.23 -7.81
CA TYR A 38 -5.98 5.67 -7.13
C TYR A 38 -5.25 6.81 -7.84
N THR A 39 -5.68 7.16 -9.06
CA THR A 39 -5.00 8.19 -9.88
C THR A 39 -5.31 9.61 -9.40
N LYS A 40 -6.37 9.80 -8.62
CA LYS A 40 -6.80 11.11 -8.08
C LYS A 40 -5.74 11.74 -7.17
N ASP A 41 -4.99 10.92 -6.44
CA ASP A 41 -3.94 11.36 -5.51
C ASP A 41 -2.53 11.24 -6.10
N ALA A 42 -2.42 11.02 -7.43
CA ALA A 42 -1.15 10.86 -8.10
C ALA A 42 -0.31 12.15 -8.04
N VAL A 43 0.82 12.09 -7.35
CA VAL A 43 1.82 13.16 -7.36
C VAL A 43 2.84 12.88 -8.45
N PHE A 44 3.02 13.83 -9.38
CA PHE A 44 4.10 13.77 -10.36
C PHE A 44 5.24 14.71 -9.94
N ASP A 45 6.31 14.11 -9.42
CA ASP A 45 7.54 14.82 -9.06
C ASP A 45 8.65 14.46 -10.04
N SER A 46 8.98 15.43 -10.90
CA SER A 46 10.06 15.31 -11.89
C SER A 46 11.35 15.99 -11.43
N LEU A 47 11.37 16.56 -10.23
CA LEU A 47 12.56 17.19 -9.68
C LEU A 47 13.64 16.11 -9.50
N ASN A 48 14.85 16.39 -9.98
CA ASN A 48 15.99 15.49 -9.94
C ASN A 48 15.78 14.14 -10.65
N VAL A 49 14.79 14.01 -11.53
CA VAL A 49 14.58 12.79 -12.34
C VAL A 49 15.42 12.86 -13.63
N PRO A 50 16.40 11.96 -13.82
CA PRO A 50 17.21 11.88 -15.03
C PRO A 50 16.34 11.75 -16.28
N GLN A 51 16.75 12.40 -17.38
CA GLN A 51 15.94 12.46 -18.61
C GLN A 51 15.52 11.08 -19.12
N HIS A 52 16.41 10.09 -19.05
CA HIS A 52 16.14 8.74 -19.53
C HIS A 52 15.13 7.96 -18.65
N LEU A 53 14.92 8.37 -17.40
CA LEU A 53 13.97 7.75 -16.46
C LEU A 53 12.61 8.45 -16.44
N ARG A 54 12.48 9.68 -16.96
CA ARG A 54 11.26 10.50 -16.86
C ARG A 54 10.00 9.78 -17.30
N LYS A 55 10.07 9.02 -18.40
CA LYS A 55 8.91 8.26 -18.89
C LYS A 55 8.51 7.17 -17.89
N ILE A 56 9.47 6.39 -17.41
CA ILE A 56 9.22 5.30 -16.45
C ILE A 56 8.65 5.86 -15.14
N VAL A 57 9.25 6.94 -14.63
CA VAL A 57 8.79 7.64 -13.43
C VAL A 57 7.36 8.17 -13.60
N LYS A 58 7.04 8.76 -14.76
CA LYS A 58 5.68 9.20 -15.07
C LYS A 58 4.70 8.04 -15.12
N ASP A 59 5.07 6.94 -15.77
CA ASP A 59 4.21 5.77 -15.91
C ASP A 59 3.91 5.14 -14.53
N ILE A 60 4.89 5.08 -13.62
CA ILE A 60 4.68 4.62 -12.23
C ILE A 60 3.79 5.58 -11.44
N SER A 61 4.13 6.87 -11.47
CA SER A 61 3.46 7.89 -10.66
C SER A 61 2.01 8.09 -11.06
N SER A 62 1.69 7.93 -12.35
CA SER A 62 0.31 8.07 -12.87
C SER A 62 -0.63 6.98 -12.35
N LEU A 63 -0.12 5.77 -12.11
CA LEU A 63 -0.91 4.67 -11.58
C LEU A 63 -1.05 4.74 -10.05
N ASN A 64 -0.04 5.31 -9.37
CA ASN A 64 -0.06 5.62 -7.94
C ASN A 64 -0.48 4.46 -7.00
N ILE A 65 -0.18 3.24 -7.42
CA ILE A 65 -0.43 2.00 -6.65
C ILE A 65 0.83 1.14 -6.62
N TYR A 66 1.20 0.62 -5.46
CA TYR A 66 2.24 -0.39 -5.34
C TYR A 66 1.65 -1.78 -5.65
N GLU A 67 2.08 -2.36 -6.76
CA GLU A 67 1.70 -3.72 -7.18
C GLU A 67 2.88 -4.69 -7.04
N THR A 68 2.60 -5.90 -6.57
CA THR A 68 3.55 -7.04 -6.61
C THR A 68 3.49 -7.75 -7.97
N GLU A 69 4.31 -8.80 -8.17
CA GLU A 69 4.28 -9.59 -9.40
C GLU A 69 2.96 -10.33 -9.62
N GLN A 70 2.27 -10.70 -8.53
CA GLN A 70 1.08 -11.52 -8.61
C GLN A 70 -0.14 -10.66 -8.95
N GLY A 71 -0.76 -10.96 -10.09
CA GLY A 71 -2.09 -10.47 -10.43
C GLY A 71 -3.18 -11.17 -9.62
N GLY A 72 -4.40 -10.62 -9.68
CA GLY A 72 -5.58 -11.25 -9.07
C GLY A 72 -5.88 -12.64 -9.64
N LYS A 73 -6.74 -13.41 -8.96
CA LYS A 73 -7.14 -14.74 -9.42
C LYS A 73 -7.68 -14.67 -10.86
N GLY A 74 -7.07 -15.44 -11.76
CA GLY A 74 -7.42 -15.46 -13.18
C GLY A 74 -6.73 -14.40 -14.03
N ALA A 75 -5.89 -13.54 -13.45
CA ALA A 75 -5.04 -12.64 -14.21
C ALA A 75 -3.97 -13.44 -14.97
N THR A 76 -3.90 -13.20 -16.27
CA THR A 76 -2.86 -13.76 -17.15
C THR A 76 -1.64 -12.85 -17.26
N ASP A 77 -1.83 -11.57 -16.94
CA ASP A 77 -0.85 -10.52 -17.18
C ASP A 77 -0.23 -10.05 -15.86
N THR A 78 1.07 -9.76 -15.91
CA THR A 78 1.78 -9.11 -14.81
C THR A 78 1.19 -7.72 -14.54
N PRO A 79 0.97 -7.30 -13.28
CA PRO A 79 0.45 -5.98 -12.95
C PRO A 79 1.26 -4.82 -13.55
N ALA A 80 0.57 -3.74 -13.93
CA ALA A 80 1.14 -2.70 -14.77
C ALA A 80 2.30 -1.95 -14.09
N ASN A 81 2.14 -1.61 -12.82
CA ASN A 81 3.16 -0.93 -12.04
C ASN A 81 4.31 -1.84 -11.64
N PHE A 82 4.06 -3.14 -11.44
CA PHE A 82 5.16 -4.10 -11.29
C PHE A 82 6.02 -4.17 -12.56
N ARG A 83 5.40 -4.20 -13.76
CA ARG A 83 6.16 -4.13 -15.02
C ARG A 83 6.97 -2.83 -15.14
N ASN A 84 6.40 -1.70 -14.76
CA ASN A 84 7.10 -0.42 -14.78
C ASN A 84 8.25 -0.37 -13.77
N PHE A 85 8.08 -0.97 -12.59
CA PHE A 85 9.15 -1.18 -11.62
C PHE A 85 10.30 -2.00 -12.22
N LYS A 86 10.02 -3.13 -12.89
CA LYS A 86 11.09 -3.92 -13.52
C LYS A 86 11.83 -3.13 -14.61
N LYS A 87 11.16 -2.21 -15.32
CA LYS A 87 11.84 -1.28 -16.25
C LYS A 87 12.73 -0.29 -15.49
N LEU A 88 12.21 0.32 -14.42
CA LEU A 88 12.96 1.25 -13.58
C LEU A 88 14.23 0.59 -13.01
N TYR A 89 14.08 -0.58 -12.40
CA TYR A 89 15.15 -1.38 -11.80
C TYR A 89 16.27 -1.71 -12.81
N LYS A 90 15.89 -2.04 -14.05
CA LYS A 90 16.86 -2.35 -15.11
C LYS A 90 17.57 -1.12 -15.67
N ALA A 91 16.87 0.01 -15.77
CA ALA A 91 17.38 1.22 -16.42
C ALA A 91 18.21 2.11 -15.47
N ALA A 92 17.80 2.21 -14.20
CA ALA A 92 18.40 3.12 -13.24
C ALA A 92 19.69 2.55 -12.63
N SER A 93 20.68 3.43 -12.44
CA SER A 93 21.84 3.18 -11.58
C SER A 93 21.45 3.18 -10.09
N GLU A 94 22.34 2.70 -9.23
CA GLU A 94 22.14 2.76 -7.77
C GLU A 94 21.97 4.20 -7.27
N GLN A 95 22.77 5.14 -7.77
CA GLN A 95 22.68 6.55 -7.38
C GLN A 95 21.35 7.18 -7.80
N GLU A 96 20.82 6.78 -8.94
CA GLU A 96 19.52 7.26 -9.41
C GLU A 96 18.37 6.64 -8.62
N LEU A 97 18.43 5.35 -8.29
CA LEU A 97 17.45 4.74 -7.38
C LEU A 97 17.50 5.38 -6.00
N LEU A 98 18.71 5.65 -5.48
CA LEU A 98 18.89 6.35 -4.20
C LEU A 98 18.24 7.74 -4.25
N ALA A 99 18.47 8.52 -5.29
CA ALA A 99 17.82 9.83 -5.46
C ALA A 99 16.28 9.72 -5.55
N LEU A 100 15.77 8.67 -6.22
CA LEU A 100 14.33 8.45 -6.34
C LEU A 100 13.66 8.03 -5.03
N THR A 101 14.40 7.59 -4.01
CA THR A 101 13.83 7.36 -2.66
C THR A 101 13.33 8.64 -1.99
N ASP A 102 13.78 9.82 -2.45
CA ASP A 102 13.29 11.14 -2.00
C ASP A 102 12.11 11.68 -2.80
N ASN A 103 11.66 10.98 -3.83
CA ASN A 103 10.58 11.45 -4.69
C ASN A 103 9.28 11.68 -3.88
N LYS A 104 8.52 12.73 -4.20
CA LYS A 104 7.25 13.03 -3.49
C LYS A 104 6.15 11.99 -3.74
N ASN A 105 6.21 11.23 -4.83
CA ASN A 105 5.33 10.09 -5.03
C ASN A 105 5.78 8.92 -4.15
N SER A 106 4.95 8.53 -3.16
CA SER A 106 5.30 7.46 -2.21
C SER A 106 5.46 6.09 -2.88
N VAL A 107 4.67 5.77 -3.90
CA VAL A 107 4.80 4.51 -4.65
C VAL A 107 6.13 4.45 -5.39
N LEU A 108 6.54 5.54 -6.03
CA LEU A 108 7.86 5.60 -6.68
C LEU A 108 9.00 5.49 -5.66
N ALA A 109 8.90 6.17 -4.52
CA ALA A 109 9.90 6.09 -3.46
C ALA A 109 10.01 4.67 -2.89
N VAL A 110 8.89 3.95 -2.74
CA VAL A 110 8.85 2.54 -2.33
C VAL A 110 9.53 1.65 -3.37
N TYR A 111 9.17 1.76 -4.65
CA TYR A 111 9.80 0.97 -5.71
C TYR A 111 11.29 1.25 -5.84
N ALA A 112 11.71 2.52 -5.70
CA ALA A 112 13.11 2.90 -5.69
C ALA A 112 13.86 2.28 -4.50
N SER A 113 13.25 2.28 -3.32
CA SER A 113 13.81 1.68 -2.11
C SER A 113 14.00 0.17 -2.26
N ILE A 114 12.97 -0.55 -2.73
CA ILE A 114 13.03 -1.99 -2.99
C ILE A 114 14.09 -2.30 -4.05
N GLY A 115 14.07 -1.57 -5.17
CA GLY A 115 15.02 -1.75 -6.25
C GLY A 115 16.47 -1.49 -5.83
N LEU A 116 16.71 -0.50 -4.96
CA LEU A 116 18.04 -0.21 -4.44
C LEU A 116 18.55 -1.35 -3.54
N SER A 117 17.71 -1.82 -2.60
CA SER A 117 18.04 -2.98 -1.75
C SER A 117 18.16 -4.29 -2.53
N GLU A 118 17.51 -4.42 -3.69
CA GLU A 118 17.71 -5.57 -4.59
C GLU A 118 19.06 -5.53 -5.32
N LYS A 119 19.58 -4.34 -5.64
CA LYS A 119 20.91 -4.21 -6.26
C LYS A 119 22.03 -4.43 -5.25
N ASP A 120 21.87 -3.87 -4.06
CA ASP A 120 22.87 -3.95 -3.01
C ASP A 120 22.22 -3.91 -1.61
N ASN A 121 22.40 -5.01 -0.87
CA ASN A 121 21.83 -5.18 0.46
C ASN A 121 22.36 -4.17 1.49
N GLN A 122 23.48 -3.48 1.24
CA GLN A 122 23.95 -2.42 2.15
C GLN A 122 22.92 -1.30 2.34
N TYR A 123 21.99 -1.15 1.39
CA TYR A 123 20.93 -0.15 1.44
C TYR A 123 19.66 -0.63 2.15
N THR A 124 19.51 -1.92 2.47
CA THR A 124 18.31 -2.48 3.10
C THR A 124 17.90 -1.72 4.36
N ILE A 125 18.85 -1.51 5.28
CA ILE A 125 18.60 -0.79 6.52
C ILE A 125 18.34 0.72 6.27
N PRO A 126 19.22 1.46 5.56
CA PRO A 126 19.00 2.88 5.31
C PRO A 126 17.66 3.20 4.62
N VAL A 127 17.26 2.45 3.59
CA VAL A 127 16.02 2.76 2.87
C VAL A 127 14.80 2.39 3.68
N PHE A 128 14.86 1.32 4.48
CA PHE A 128 13.78 0.99 5.40
C PHE A 128 13.60 2.08 6.46
N GLN A 129 14.68 2.53 7.10
CA GLN A 129 14.65 3.64 8.04
C GLN A 129 14.10 4.93 7.40
N LYS A 130 14.45 5.20 6.15
CA LYS A 130 13.92 6.34 5.40
C LYS A 130 12.42 6.22 5.18
N MET A 131 11.93 5.05 4.76
CA MET A 131 10.50 4.81 4.56
C MET A 131 9.72 4.81 5.87
N LEU A 132 10.30 4.37 6.99
CA LEU A 132 9.69 4.47 8.31
C LEU A 132 9.38 5.91 8.73
N ASN A 133 10.19 6.87 8.30
CA ASN A 133 9.97 8.29 8.61
C ASN A 133 9.06 8.99 7.59
N ARG A 134 8.65 8.28 6.53
CA ARG A 134 7.81 8.85 5.47
C ARG A 134 6.35 8.82 5.91
N ARG A 135 5.72 9.99 5.93
CA ARG A 135 4.30 10.14 6.29
C ARG A 135 3.36 9.68 5.17
N GLY A 136 2.13 9.38 5.55
CA GLY A 136 1.05 8.99 4.64
C GLY A 136 0.99 7.48 4.45
N THR A 137 0.14 7.07 3.51
CA THR A 137 -0.06 5.67 3.14
C THR A 137 0.27 5.47 1.66
N VAL A 138 0.41 4.21 1.27
CA VAL A 138 0.46 3.78 -0.12
C VAL A 138 -0.67 2.81 -0.39
N HIS A 139 -1.33 2.98 -1.53
CA HIS A 139 -2.25 1.97 -2.04
C HIS A 139 -1.44 0.76 -2.46
N ILE A 140 -1.80 -0.41 -1.96
CA ILE A 140 -1.12 -1.68 -2.25
C ILE A 140 -2.12 -2.62 -2.91
N GLN A 141 -1.65 -3.31 -3.94
CA GLN A 141 -2.34 -4.44 -4.53
C GLN A 141 -1.38 -5.63 -4.66
N ASN A 142 -1.71 -6.70 -3.93
CA ASN A 142 -1.00 -7.97 -4.01
C ASN A 142 -2.00 -9.07 -4.38
N GLY A 143 -2.05 -9.42 -5.66
CA GLY A 143 -3.10 -10.27 -6.19
C GLY A 143 -4.49 -9.63 -6.03
N CYS A 144 -5.37 -10.29 -5.25
CA CYS A 144 -6.70 -9.79 -4.91
C CYS A 144 -6.75 -9.01 -3.60
N ILE A 145 -5.62 -8.89 -2.89
CA ILE A 145 -5.55 -8.18 -1.62
C ILE A 145 -5.27 -6.71 -1.91
N LEU A 146 -6.16 -5.85 -1.44
CA LEU A 146 -6.04 -4.39 -1.51
C LEU A 146 -5.86 -3.84 -0.09
N SER A 147 -4.94 -2.90 0.09
CA SER A 147 -4.71 -2.25 1.38
C SER A 147 -4.17 -0.83 1.23
N ASN A 148 -4.23 -0.07 2.32
CA ASN A 148 -3.69 1.27 2.45
C ASN A 148 -2.72 1.28 3.63
N ASP A 149 -1.46 0.98 3.37
CA ASP A 149 -0.50 0.71 4.43
C ASP A 149 0.61 1.76 4.47
N HIS A 150 1.41 1.73 5.54
CA HIS A 150 2.57 2.60 5.65
C HIS A 150 3.60 2.30 4.54
N PRO A 151 4.30 3.30 3.96
CA PRO A 151 5.30 3.10 2.91
C PRO A 151 6.44 2.13 3.27
N ALA A 152 6.69 1.94 4.57
CA ALA A 152 7.68 0.99 5.05
C ALA A 152 7.26 -0.48 4.86
N GLU A 153 5.96 -0.79 4.79
CA GLU A 153 5.48 -2.18 4.75
C GLU A 153 5.90 -2.93 3.49
N PRO A 154 5.76 -2.38 2.27
CA PRO A 154 6.29 -3.04 1.08
C PRO A 154 7.80 -3.31 1.14
N VAL A 155 8.56 -2.40 1.74
CA VAL A 155 10.02 -2.53 1.88
C VAL A 155 10.37 -3.65 2.88
N TYR A 156 9.63 -3.74 3.99
CA TYR A 156 9.77 -4.84 4.93
C TYR A 156 9.48 -6.19 4.27
N TRP A 157 8.35 -6.30 3.57
CA TRP A 157 7.95 -7.54 2.91
C TRP A 157 8.92 -7.95 1.81
N ALA A 158 9.49 -6.99 1.08
CA ALA A 158 10.52 -7.27 0.09
C ALA A 158 11.77 -7.92 0.71
N GLN A 159 12.19 -7.53 1.92
CA GLN A 159 13.27 -8.23 2.63
C GLN A 159 12.80 -9.58 3.16
N TYR A 160 11.64 -9.64 3.81
CA TYR A 160 11.12 -10.86 4.41
C TYR A 160 10.96 -12.00 3.38
N TYR A 161 10.42 -11.70 2.18
CA TYR A 161 10.18 -12.70 1.14
C TYR A 161 11.42 -13.07 0.31
N LYS A 162 12.55 -12.37 0.47
CA LYS A 162 13.85 -12.82 -0.09
C LYS A 162 14.40 -14.03 0.68
N LEU A 163 14.05 -14.16 1.96
CA LEU A 163 14.61 -15.13 2.88
C LEU A 163 13.84 -16.45 2.83
N LYS A 164 14.55 -17.54 3.05
CA LYS A 164 13.95 -18.85 3.29
C LYS A 164 13.45 -18.95 4.73
N PRO A 165 12.48 -19.85 5.02
CA PRO A 165 11.94 -20.01 6.37
C PRO A 165 13.00 -20.22 7.46
N GLU A 166 14.07 -20.95 7.16
CA GLU A 166 15.19 -21.22 8.08
C GLU A 166 16.09 -20.00 8.34
N GLU A 167 16.05 -18.97 7.50
CA GLU A 167 16.87 -17.75 7.60
C GLU A 167 16.18 -16.64 8.40
N LEU A 168 14.84 -16.68 8.53
CA LEU A 168 14.04 -15.61 9.14
C LEU A 168 14.48 -15.24 10.57
N ASN A 169 14.95 -16.21 11.34
CA ASN A 169 15.34 -15.97 12.73
C ASN A 169 16.80 -15.47 12.87
N SER A 170 17.66 -15.78 11.89
CA SER A 170 19.11 -15.52 11.95
C SER A 170 19.57 -14.34 11.08
N ASP A 171 18.77 -13.92 10.10
CA ASP A 171 19.07 -12.78 9.23
C ASP A 171 19.22 -11.48 10.04
N GLN A 172 20.39 -10.83 9.88
CA GLN A 172 20.71 -9.62 10.65
C GLN A 172 19.93 -8.40 10.16
N ASP A 173 19.69 -8.31 8.85
CA ASP A 173 18.95 -7.20 8.28
C ASP A 173 17.50 -7.23 8.75
N LEU A 174 16.83 -8.38 8.62
CA LEU A 174 15.47 -8.58 9.10
C LEU A 174 15.37 -8.33 10.62
N LYS A 175 16.37 -8.75 11.41
CA LYS A 175 16.42 -8.47 12.84
C LYS A 175 16.43 -6.99 13.16
N GLN A 176 17.16 -6.20 12.37
CA GLN A 176 17.21 -4.77 12.54
C GLN A 176 15.89 -4.11 12.10
N LEU A 177 15.31 -4.54 10.98
CA LEU A 177 13.98 -4.14 10.51
C LEU A 177 12.91 -4.40 11.58
N ASP A 178 12.86 -5.61 12.12
CA ASP A 178 11.93 -6.03 13.18
C ASP A 178 12.03 -5.14 14.42
N SER A 179 13.26 -4.76 14.80
CA SER A 179 13.50 -3.87 15.93
C SER A 179 13.00 -2.45 15.67
N MET A 180 13.14 -1.97 14.43
CA MET A 180 12.66 -0.65 14.04
C MET A 180 11.13 -0.59 13.96
N ILE A 181 10.45 -1.68 13.57
CA ILE A 181 8.97 -1.76 13.54
C ILE A 181 8.36 -1.45 14.91
N LEU A 182 9.03 -1.83 16.01
CA LEU A 182 8.55 -1.55 17.36
C LEU A 182 8.33 -0.06 17.62
N PHE A 183 9.01 0.82 16.89
CA PHE A 183 8.91 2.27 17.01
C PHE A 183 7.86 2.89 16.09
N MET A 184 7.16 2.09 15.28
CA MET A 184 6.13 2.55 14.34
C MET A 184 4.74 2.34 14.96
N PRO A 185 4.07 3.37 15.49
CA PRO A 185 2.74 3.21 16.08
C PRO A 185 1.66 2.86 15.05
N GLU A 186 1.82 3.33 13.81
CA GLU A 186 0.87 3.16 12.71
C GLU A 186 1.17 1.94 11.82
N SER A 187 2.04 1.03 12.26
CA SER A 187 2.33 -0.19 11.50
C SER A 187 1.10 -1.06 11.40
N SER A 188 0.87 -1.78 10.30
CA SER A 188 -0.19 -2.80 10.26
C SER A 188 0.00 -3.85 11.36
N GLU A 189 -1.11 -4.44 11.81
CA GLU A 189 -1.05 -5.54 12.78
C GLU A 189 -0.27 -6.73 12.24
N LEU A 190 -0.23 -6.91 10.91
CA LEU A 190 0.46 -8.01 10.26
C LEU A 190 1.98 -7.90 10.41
N ILE A 191 2.57 -6.74 10.09
CA ILE A 191 4.03 -6.59 10.20
C ILE A 191 4.49 -6.62 11.65
N LEU A 192 3.72 -6.04 12.58
CA LEU A 192 4.04 -6.08 14.00
C LEU A 192 3.94 -7.51 14.56
N THR A 193 2.91 -8.26 14.17
CA THR A 193 2.78 -9.70 14.51
C THR A 193 3.98 -10.49 13.99
N THR A 194 4.41 -10.21 12.76
CA THR A 194 5.51 -10.93 12.13
C THR A 194 6.83 -10.63 12.85
N ALA A 195 7.12 -9.35 13.12
CA ALA A 195 8.33 -8.94 13.85
C ALA A 195 8.41 -9.56 15.26
N LEU A 196 7.28 -9.59 15.98
CA LEU A 196 7.20 -10.15 17.33
C LEU A 196 7.22 -11.70 17.36
N ARG A 197 6.82 -12.36 16.27
CA ARG A 197 6.83 -13.83 16.18
C ARG A 197 8.24 -14.39 15.92
N ASN A 198 9.07 -13.68 15.16
CA ASN A 198 10.35 -14.20 14.69
C ASN A 198 11.45 -14.20 15.77
N ARG A 199 11.25 -13.51 16.90
CA ARG A 199 12.33 -13.36 17.88
C ARG A 199 11.85 -12.99 19.28
N ILE A 200 12.71 -13.29 20.25
CA ILE A 200 12.66 -12.72 21.59
C ILE A 200 13.58 -11.50 21.60
N PHE A 201 13.01 -10.34 21.86
CA PHE A 201 13.74 -9.07 21.94
C PHE A 201 14.46 -8.92 23.28
N SER A 202 15.58 -8.20 23.27
CA SER A 202 16.31 -7.85 24.49
C SER A 202 15.48 -6.96 25.42
N ASP A 203 15.80 -6.97 26.71
CA ASP A 203 15.15 -6.12 27.72
C ASP A 203 15.14 -4.62 27.36
N GLY A 204 16.13 -4.14 26.60
CA GLY A 204 16.18 -2.75 26.14
C GLY A 204 14.98 -2.32 25.26
N LEU A 205 14.41 -3.26 24.50
CA LEU A 205 13.26 -2.99 23.61
C LEU A 205 11.91 -3.35 24.27
N LYS A 206 11.94 -4.03 25.41
CA LYS A 206 10.73 -4.43 26.15
C LYS A 206 9.82 -3.25 26.50
N LYS A 207 10.41 -2.11 26.89
CA LYS A 207 9.65 -0.87 27.15
C LYS A 207 8.90 -0.38 25.90
N GLN A 208 9.51 -0.49 24.73
CA GLN A 208 8.88 -0.11 23.48
C GLN A 208 7.73 -1.06 23.11
N ILE A 209 7.90 -2.37 23.37
CA ILE A 209 6.82 -3.35 23.20
C ILE A 209 5.67 -3.07 24.18
N ALA A 210 5.98 -2.71 25.44
CA ALA A 210 4.96 -2.29 26.42
C ALA A 210 4.21 -1.03 25.98
N LYS A 211 4.89 -0.06 25.37
CA LYS A 211 4.24 1.10 24.76
C LYS A 211 3.29 0.68 23.64
N GLN A 212 3.72 -0.19 22.74
CA GLN A 212 2.83 -0.73 21.71
C GLN A 212 1.61 -1.45 22.31
N ALA A 213 1.81 -2.22 23.38
CA ALA A 213 0.75 -2.98 24.03
C ALA A 213 -0.28 -2.10 24.77
N PHE A 214 0.18 -1.13 25.57
CA PHE A 214 -0.66 -0.45 26.56
C PHE A 214 -0.96 1.01 26.24
N GLU A 215 -0.11 1.69 25.45
CA GLU A 215 -0.40 3.05 24.97
C GLU A 215 -1.10 3.02 23.61
N ASN A 216 -0.64 2.13 22.72
CA ASN A 216 -1.18 2.01 21.36
C ASN A 216 -2.21 0.87 21.24
N HIS A 217 -2.50 0.16 22.34
CA HIS A 217 -3.50 -0.91 22.41
C HIS A 217 -3.33 -2.03 21.36
N ARG A 218 -2.07 -2.33 20.97
CA ARG A 218 -1.76 -3.26 19.88
C ARG A 218 -1.79 -4.71 20.37
N GLN A 219 -2.72 -5.50 19.82
CA GLN A 219 -2.88 -6.91 20.21
C GLN A 219 -1.63 -7.79 20.05
N PRO A 220 -0.79 -7.65 19.01
CA PRO A 220 0.40 -8.47 18.87
C PRO A 220 1.40 -8.23 20.00
N ALA A 221 1.56 -6.97 20.43
CA ALA A 221 2.44 -6.60 21.53
C ALA A 221 1.91 -7.15 22.88
N LEU A 222 0.60 -7.10 23.10
CA LEU A 222 -0.04 -7.72 24.28
C LEU A 222 0.22 -9.23 24.34
N LYS A 223 0.00 -9.93 23.22
CA LYS A 223 0.26 -11.37 23.11
C LYS A 223 1.73 -11.69 23.40
N TYR A 224 2.66 -10.92 22.82
CA TYR A 224 4.09 -11.08 23.06
C TYR A 224 4.45 -10.93 24.54
N LEU A 225 3.99 -9.87 25.22
CA LEU A 225 4.27 -9.66 26.63
C LEU A 225 3.65 -10.75 27.50
N ASN A 226 2.46 -11.23 27.18
CA ASN A 226 1.84 -12.35 27.90
C ASN A 226 2.59 -13.68 27.70
N SER A 227 3.26 -13.88 26.57
CA SER A 227 4.08 -15.09 26.33
C SER A 227 5.43 -15.03 27.03
N TRP A 228 6.12 -13.89 27.01
CA TRP A 228 7.53 -13.81 27.40
C TRP A 228 7.81 -13.00 28.68
N HIS A 229 6.91 -12.08 29.04
CA HIS A 229 7.13 -11.11 30.13
C HIS A 229 5.93 -11.01 31.10
N LYS A 230 5.09 -12.06 31.16
CA LYS A 230 3.84 -12.06 31.94
C LYS A 230 4.03 -11.68 33.40
N LYS A 231 5.08 -12.20 34.04
CA LYS A 231 5.36 -11.94 35.47
C LYS A 231 5.58 -10.45 35.76
N GLU A 232 6.21 -9.74 34.83
CA GLU A 232 6.56 -8.32 34.99
C GLU A 232 5.37 -7.40 34.70
N TYR A 233 4.50 -7.79 33.77
CA TYR A 233 3.36 -6.99 33.32
C TYR A 233 2.00 -7.54 33.77
N ALA A 234 1.94 -8.39 34.80
CA ALA A 234 0.75 -9.18 35.14
C ALA A 234 -0.51 -8.31 35.32
N ASP A 235 -0.42 -7.25 36.12
CA ASP A 235 -1.56 -6.39 36.44
C ASP A 235 -2.02 -5.59 35.20
N LEU A 236 -1.07 -5.06 34.43
CA LEU A 236 -1.36 -4.31 33.20
C LEU A 236 -1.98 -5.22 32.13
N LEU A 237 -1.45 -6.43 31.96
CA LEU A 237 -2.00 -7.42 31.04
C LEU A 237 -3.40 -7.85 31.44
N GLN A 238 -3.65 -8.10 32.72
CA GLN A 238 -4.99 -8.47 33.20
C GLN A 238 -5.99 -7.36 32.92
N LYS A 239 -5.62 -6.11 33.23
CA LYS A 239 -6.48 -4.94 32.96
C LYS A 239 -6.77 -4.78 31.48
N GLU A 240 -5.74 -4.87 30.64
CA GLU A 240 -5.89 -4.65 29.20
C GLU A 240 -6.71 -5.75 28.53
N LEU A 241 -6.45 -7.02 28.88
CA LEU A 241 -7.20 -8.17 28.36
C LEU A 241 -8.67 -8.14 28.82
N ALA A 242 -8.96 -7.64 30.01
CA ALA A 242 -10.33 -7.48 30.50
C ALA A 242 -11.12 -6.40 29.73
N ASN A 243 -10.45 -5.47 29.06
CA ASN A 243 -11.10 -4.43 28.24
C ASN A 243 -11.34 -4.88 26.78
N LEU A 244 -10.76 -6.01 26.36
CA LEU A 244 -10.93 -6.56 25.01
C LEU A 244 -12.17 -7.46 24.86
N TYR A 245 -12.82 -7.81 25.98
CA TYR A 245 -14.00 -8.67 26.07
C TYR A 245 -15.12 -7.95 26.82
#